data_AF-A0A0Q7YU29-F1
#
_entry.id   AF-A0A0Q7YU29-F1
#
_cell.length_a   1.000
_cell.length_b   1.000
_cell.length_c   1.000
_cell.angle_alpha   90.00
_cell.angle_beta   90.00
_cell.angle_gamma   90.00
#
_symmetry.space_group_name_H-M   'P 1'
#
loop_
_entity.id
_entity.type
_entity.pdbx_description
1 polymer ?
#
loop_
_entity_poly.entity_id
_entity_poly.type
_entity_poly.pdbx_seq_one_letter_code
_entity_poly.pdbx_strand_id
1 'polypeptide(L)'
;MTPGIAAAAALAIAASAAAQPTAPDVPIALVNGFHSGGHIEDYVARVVGELRQADRAGDGLDQGDIDFAMARRAAVQRTGPIQRILPMDLDGDLRITRDEIGTSTSADSGTPDDQTARDRRIEHHLQQYDIDGDGVITLPEAAATARQQAWDYRLVALLATDPDGDGRLTAAELTVLAEKAFRAVDADGDGTTSEPELASIRGRIRESQMTWQAEICPLPAVPTAARLIAYGGYESRTISPVQIESNDKREKTRLVEVTIEPGGQPLYLVLTSYETTLWRLTGATDRVSHVVASSYRAGRGSISAAGVTGVPARKVTISKAGCPNYFSSTTEEEAERARASIRFSLKRDPDAMFADYAADRISLPSGTIAATPDE
;
A
#
# COMPACT_ATOMS: atom_id res chain seq x y z
N MET A 1 -48.28 58.71 29.22
CA MET A 1 -47.24 58.68 28.17
C MET A 1 -46.63 57.29 28.17
N THR A 2 -47.12 56.44 27.28
CA THR A 2 -46.72 55.04 27.08
C THR A 2 -46.19 54.94 25.65
N PRO A 3 -44.93 54.55 25.40
CA PRO A 3 -44.49 54.26 24.05
C PRO A 3 -44.76 52.79 23.72
N GLY A 4 -45.38 52.57 22.57
CA GLY A 4 -45.71 51.26 22.02
C GLY A 4 -44.48 50.53 21.50
N ILE A 5 -44.51 49.21 21.67
CA ILE A 5 -43.52 48.25 21.18
C ILE A 5 -43.89 47.91 19.73
N ALA A 6 -43.02 48.26 18.77
CA ALA A 6 -43.11 47.78 17.40
C ALA A 6 -42.26 46.51 17.26
N ALA A 7 -42.92 45.38 17.01
CA ALA A 7 -42.27 44.09 16.78
C ALA A 7 -41.70 44.03 15.36
N ALA A 8 -40.38 43.84 15.24
CA ALA A 8 -39.74 43.46 13.99
C ALA A 8 -39.78 41.92 13.85
N ALA A 9 -40.53 41.43 12.86
CA ALA A 9 -40.56 40.01 12.51
C ALA A 9 -39.28 39.66 11.74
N ALA A 10 -38.37 38.92 12.38
CA ALA A 10 -37.25 38.29 11.70
C ALA A 10 -37.72 36.97 11.08
N LEU A 11 -37.83 36.92 9.75
CA LEU A 11 -37.97 35.66 9.03
C LEU A 11 -36.62 34.90 9.12
N ALA A 12 -36.59 33.84 9.92
CA ALA A 12 -35.52 32.86 9.87
C ALA A 12 -35.74 31.96 8.64
N ILE A 13 -34.94 32.15 7.60
CA ILE A 13 -34.82 31.18 6.51
C ILE A 13 -33.99 30.02 7.07
N ALA A 14 -34.64 28.93 7.45
CA ALA A 14 -33.97 27.68 7.75
C ALA A 14 -33.36 27.15 6.46
N ALA A 15 -32.03 27.24 6.34
CA ALA A 15 -31.30 26.54 5.29
C ALA A 15 -31.35 25.04 5.63
N SER A 16 -32.16 24.29 4.90
CA SER A 16 -32.16 22.83 4.93
C SER A 16 -30.79 22.35 4.44
N ALA A 17 -29.95 21.86 5.35
CA ALA A 17 -28.80 21.05 4.98
C ALA A 17 -29.37 19.74 4.41
N ALA A 18 -29.53 19.67 3.08
CA ALA A 18 -29.82 18.43 2.41
C ALA A 18 -28.64 17.48 2.71
N ALA A 19 -28.92 16.42 3.47
CA ALA A 19 -27.99 15.32 3.62
C ALA A 19 -27.66 14.81 2.21
N GLN A 20 -26.38 14.83 1.84
CA GLN A 20 -25.95 14.22 0.58
C GLN A 20 -26.37 12.75 0.60
N PRO A 21 -26.98 12.22 -0.47
CA PRO A 21 -27.33 10.81 -0.54
C PRO A 21 -26.07 9.98 -0.28
N THR A 22 -26.21 8.95 0.57
CA THR A 22 -25.15 7.99 0.84
C THR A 22 -24.70 7.38 -0.49
N ALA A 23 -23.41 7.48 -0.80
CA ALA A 23 -22.85 6.96 -2.04
C ALA A 23 -23.31 5.50 -2.29
N PRO A 24 -23.64 5.13 -3.55
CA PRO A 24 -24.09 3.78 -3.84
C PRO A 24 -23.00 2.76 -3.51
N ASP A 25 -23.39 1.67 -2.84
CA ASP A 25 -22.49 0.61 -2.41
C ASP A 25 -22.13 -0.31 -3.58
N VAL A 26 -21.20 0.16 -4.42
CA VAL A 26 -20.65 -0.60 -5.55
C VAL A 26 -19.40 -1.35 -5.09
N PRO A 27 -19.31 -2.69 -5.31
CA PRO A 27 -18.10 -3.45 -4.98
C PRO A 27 -16.85 -2.88 -5.65
N ILE A 28 -15.75 -2.74 -4.92
CA ILE A 28 -14.48 -2.16 -5.42
C ILE A 28 -13.99 -2.83 -6.72
N ALA A 29 -14.21 -4.15 -6.85
CA ALA A 29 -13.83 -4.90 -8.05
C ALA A 29 -14.57 -4.46 -9.33
N LEU A 30 -15.75 -3.83 -9.19
CA LEU A 30 -16.64 -3.39 -10.26
C LEU A 30 -16.53 -1.89 -10.57
N VAL A 31 -15.82 -1.12 -9.73
CA VAL A 31 -15.74 0.35 -9.84
C VAL A 31 -14.92 0.81 -11.06
N ASN A 32 -13.84 0.12 -11.41
CA ASN A 32 -12.92 0.58 -12.48
C ASN A 32 -13.53 0.50 -13.89
N GLY A 33 -14.71 -0.10 -14.05
CA GLY A 33 -15.40 -0.15 -15.32
C GLY A 33 -16.12 1.15 -15.69
N PHE A 34 -16.34 2.07 -14.75
CA PHE A 34 -17.10 3.29 -14.98
C PHE A 34 -16.24 4.39 -15.63
N HIS A 35 -16.79 5.10 -16.61
CA HIS A 35 -16.18 6.27 -17.24
C HIS A 35 -17.25 7.22 -17.76
N SER A 36 -16.92 8.52 -17.92
CA SER A 36 -17.88 9.50 -18.43
C SER A 36 -18.37 9.11 -19.83
N GLY A 37 -19.68 9.18 -20.06
CA GLY A 37 -20.32 8.74 -21.30
C GLY A 37 -20.29 7.23 -21.53
N GLY A 38 -20.09 6.42 -20.49
CA GLY A 38 -20.14 4.96 -20.59
C GLY A 38 -21.56 4.43 -20.65
N HIS A 39 -21.80 3.46 -21.53
CA HIS A 39 -23.08 2.76 -21.68
C HIS A 39 -23.10 1.46 -20.87
N ILE A 40 -24.30 1.02 -20.47
CA ILE A 40 -24.47 -0.22 -19.70
C ILE A 40 -23.92 -1.45 -20.44
N GLU A 41 -24.12 -1.55 -21.75
CA GLU A 41 -23.67 -2.69 -22.55
C GLU A 41 -22.14 -2.79 -22.57
N ASP A 42 -21.46 -1.65 -22.74
CA ASP A 42 -20.00 -1.57 -22.73
C ASP A 42 -19.43 -1.90 -21.35
N TYR A 43 -20.08 -1.41 -20.30
CA TYR A 43 -19.70 -1.68 -18.91
C TYR A 43 -19.79 -3.17 -18.60
N VAL A 44 -20.95 -3.79 -18.85
CA VAL A 44 -21.19 -5.21 -18.61
C VAL A 44 -20.24 -6.07 -19.44
N ALA A 45 -20.06 -5.75 -20.73
CA ALA A 45 -19.15 -6.47 -21.61
C ALA A 45 -17.71 -6.44 -21.11
N ARG A 46 -17.25 -5.31 -20.57
CA ARG A 46 -15.89 -5.17 -20.01
C ARG A 46 -15.69 -5.99 -18.75
N VAL A 47 -16.64 -5.92 -17.81
CA VAL A 47 -16.59 -6.66 -16.55
C VAL A 47 -16.63 -8.17 -16.79
N VAL A 48 -17.61 -8.64 -17.55
CA VAL A 48 -17.76 -10.08 -17.87
C VAL A 48 -16.65 -10.56 -18.79
N GLY A 49 -16.15 -9.70 -19.67
CA GLY A 49 -15.05 -10.00 -20.57
C GLY A 49 -13.74 -10.30 -19.83
N GLU A 50 -13.50 -9.71 -18.66
CA GLU A 50 -12.35 -10.10 -17.84
C GLU A 50 -12.52 -11.51 -17.28
N LEU A 51 -13.68 -11.81 -16.70
CA LEU A 51 -13.97 -13.13 -16.15
C LEU A 51 -13.72 -14.21 -17.19
N ARG A 52 -14.25 -14.03 -18.40
CA ARG A 52 -14.06 -14.98 -19.53
C ARG A 52 -12.61 -15.14 -19.97
N GLN A 53 -11.76 -14.14 -19.77
CA GLN A 53 -10.32 -14.26 -20.08
C GLN A 53 -9.56 -15.05 -19.00
N ALA A 54 -10.08 -15.04 -17.78
CA ALA A 54 -9.50 -15.74 -16.64
C ALA A 54 -10.00 -17.18 -16.51
N ASP A 55 -11.28 -17.43 -16.81
CA ASP A 55 -11.94 -18.73 -16.80
C ASP A 55 -11.37 -19.65 -17.89
N ARG A 56 -10.53 -20.61 -17.49
CA ARG A 56 -9.84 -21.51 -18.42
C ARG A 56 -10.65 -22.75 -18.76
N ALA A 57 -11.50 -23.19 -17.83
CA ALA A 57 -12.29 -24.41 -17.97
C ALA A 57 -13.65 -24.14 -18.64
N GLY A 58 -14.08 -22.88 -18.69
CA GLY A 58 -15.36 -22.44 -19.24
C GLY A 58 -16.55 -22.71 -18.31
N ASP A 59 -16.30 -22.92 -17.02
CA ASP A 59 -17.30 -23.25 -16.00
C ASP A 59 -17.44 -22.19 -14.90
N GLY A 60 -16.90 -20.99 -15.14
CA GLY A 60 -16.89 -19.88 -14.20
C GLY A 60 -15.50 -19.68 -13.59
N LEU A 61 -15.23 -18.46 -13.13
CA LEU A 61 -13.98 -18.13 -12.45
C LEU A 61 -13.94 -18.83 -11.10
N ASP A 62 -12.92 -19.65 -10.87
CA ASP A 62 -12.69 -20.33 -9.60
C ASP A 62 -11.28 -20.08 -9.02
N GLN A 63 -10.98 -20.70 -7.87
CA GLN A 63 -9.68 -20.56 -7.22
C GLN A 63 -8.52 -21.11 -8.09
N GLY A 64 -8.76 -22.15 -8.90
CA GLY A 64 -7.76 -22.74 -9.77
C GLY A 64 -7.37 -21.80 -10.93
N ASP A 65 -8.34 -21.10 -11.50
CA ASP A 65 -8.10 -20.05 -12.50
C ASP A 65 -7.28 -18.90 -11.91
N ILE A 66 -7.65 -18.46 -10.70
CA ILE A 66 -6.94 -17.40 -9.97
C ILE A 66 -5.50 -17.79 -9.69
N ASP A 67 -5.27 -18.99 -9.14
CA ASP A 67 -3.93 -19.48 -8.80
C ASP A 67 -3.05 -19.52 -10.04
N PHE A 68 -3.59 -20.00 -11.17
CA PHE A 68 -2.88 -19.99 -12.44
C PHE A 68 -2.59 -18.57 -12.94
N ALA A 69 -3.59 -17.67 -12.89
CA ALA A 69 -3.43 -16.29 -13.33
C ALA A 69 -2.37 -15.56 -12.50
N MET A 70 -2.37 -15.73 -11.18
CA MET A 70 -1.37 -15.17 -10.27
C MET A 70 0.02 -15.74 -10.52
N ALA A 71 0.16 -17.07 -10.66
CA ALA A 71 1.44 -17.71 -10.95
C ALA A 71 2.04 -17.21 -12.27
N ARG A 72 1.21 -17.10 -13.31
CA ARG A 72 1.63 -16.57 -14.62
C ARG A 72 2.04 -15.10 -14.54
N ARG A 73 1.26 -14.25 -13.85
CA ARG A 73 1.61 -12.83 -13.64
C ARG A 73 2.91 -12.68 -12.86
N ALA A 74 3.08 -13.41 -11.76
CA ALA A 74 4.31 -13.39 -10.98
C ALA A 74 5.55 -13.79 -11.82
N ALA A 75 5.41 -14.77 -12.71
CA ALA A 75 6.49 -15.15 -13.64
C ALA A 75 6.82 -14.02 -14.63
N VAL A 76 5.80 -13.39 -15.23
CA VAL A 76 5.99 -12.26 -16.17
C VAL A 76 6.61 -11.05 -15.46
N GLN A 77 6.18 -10.71 -14.25
CA GLN A 77 6.67 -9.54 -13.51
C GLN A 77 8.17 -9.62 -13.18
N ARG A 78 8.70 -10.81 -12.93
CA ARG A 78 10.15 -11.03 -12.73
C ARG A 78 10.98 -10.65 -13.95
N THR A 79 10.38 -10.72 -15.15
CA THR A 79 11.05 -10.42 -16.41
C THR A 79 11.44 -8.94 -16.49
N GLY A 80 10.67 -8.02 -15.90
CA GLY A 80 10.94 -6.58 -15.98
C GLY A 80 12.29 -6.17 -15.39
N PRO A 81 12.55 -6.44 -14.09
CA PRO A 81 13.87 -6.23 -13.50
C PRO A 81 15.01 -6.97 -14.23
N ILE A 82 14.79 -8.23 -14.61
CA ILE A 82 15.78 -9.04 -15.33
C ILE A 82 16.15 -8.38 -16.67
N GLN A 83 15.18 -7.94 -17.46
CA GLN A 83 15.41 -7.25 -18.73
C GLN A 83 16.15 -5.93 -18.57
N ARG A 84 16.04 -5.26 -17.42
CA ARG A 84 16.78 -4.03 -17.14
C ARG A 84 18.25 -4.30 -16.84
N ILE A 85 18.58 -5.43 -16.22
CA ILE A 85 19.96 -5.75 -15.84
C ILE A 85 20.74 -6.51 -16.93
N LEU A 86 20.07 -7.37 -17.71
CA LEU A 86 20.72 -8.20 -18.72
C LEU A 86 21.57 -7.43 -19.75
N PRO A 87 21.16 -6.24 -20.23
CA PRO A 87 22.01 -5.47 -21.15
C PRO A 87 23.34 -4.98 -20.54
N MET A 88 23.50 -5.05 -19.22
CA MET A 88 24.74 -4.68 -18.54
C MET A 88 25.70 -5.86 -18.40
N ASP A 89 25.26 -7.10 -18.61
CA ASP A 89 26.12 -8.29 -18.63
C ASP A 89 26.93 -8.29 -19.95
N LEU A 90 28.17 -7.80 -19.88
CA LEU A 90 28.99 -7.55 -21.06
C LEU A 90 29.80 -8.79 -21.46
N ASP A 91 30.06 -9.70 -20.52
CA ASP A 91 30.79 -10.94 -20.78
C ASP A 91 29.90 -12.20 -20.87
N GLY A 92 28.62 -12.08 -20.50
CA GLY A 92 27.59 -13.11 -20.70
C GLY A 92 27.54 -14.16 -19.59
N ASP A 93 28.13 -13.91 -18.43
CA ASP A 93 28.18 -14.85 -17.31
C ASP A 93 26.97 -14.75 -16.35
N LEU A 94 26.04 -13.82 -16.64
CA LEU A 94 24.82 -13.52 -15.86
C LEU A 94 25.10 -12.96 -14.46
N ARG A 95 26.29 -12.43 -14.23
CA ARG A 95 26.72 -11.78 -12.98
C ARG A 95 27.14 -10.35 -13.27
N ILE A 96 26.24 -9.40 -13.04
CA ILE A 96 26.50 -8.01 -13.38
C ILE A 96 27.39 -7.38 -12.29
N THR A 97 28.67 -7.24 -12.61
CA THR A 97 29.69 -6.69 -11.73
C THR A 97 29.70 -5.16 -11.70
N ARG A 98 30.36 -4.58 -10.69
CA ARG A 98 30.59 -3.13 -10.59
C ARG A 98 31.21 -2.52 -11.85
N ASP A 99 32.18 -3.19 -12.46
CA ASP A 99 32.90 -2.68 -13.64
C ASP A 99 31.99 -2.66 -14.87
N GLU A 100 31.12 -3.65 -15.00
CA GLU A 100 30.13 -3.73 -16.09
C GLU A 100 29.02 -2.67 -15.94
N ILE A 101 28.54 -2.43 -14.72
CA ILE A 101 27.63 -1.32 -14.44
C ILE A 101 28.30 0.01 -14.79
N GLY A 102 29.56 0.19 -14.41
CA GLY A 102 30.34 1.38 -14.72
C GLY A 102 30.47 1.59 -16.23
N THR A 103 30.75 0.52 -16.97
CA THR A 103 30.93 0.55 -18.42
C THR A 103 29.61 0.84 -19.15
N SER A 104 28.53 0.17 -18.77
CA SER A 104 27.20 0.31 -19.40
C SER A 104 26.50 1.63 -19.11
N THR A 105 26.78 2.28 -17.98
CA THR A 105 26.11 3.54 -17.57
C THR A 105 26.85 4.82 -17.97
N SER A 106 27.90 4.71 -18.78
CA SER A 106 28.75 5.86 -19.15
C SER A 106 28.32 6.48 -20.47
N ALA A 107 27.94 7.76 -20.44
CA ALA A 107 28.07 8.61 -21.61
C ALA A 107 29.51 9.15 -21.64
N ASP A 108 30.21 8.96 -22.77
CA ASP A 108 31.58 9.44 -22.99
C ASP A 108 31.72 10.95 -22.70
N SER A 109 32.24 11.34 -21.53
CA SER A 109 32.80 12.69 -21.34
C SER A 109 33.82 12.71 -20.20
N GLY A 110 35.10 12.43 -20.51
CA GLY A 110 36.20 12.20 -19.57
C GLY A 110 36.64 13.40 -18.69
N THR A 111 35.78 13.86 -17.78
CA THR A 111 36.14 14.84 -16.74
C THR A 111 36.14 14.20 -15.34
N PRO A 112 36.96 14.64 -14.36
CA PRO A 112 37.02 14.06 -13.01
C PRO A 112 35.71 14.15 -12.19
N ASP A 113 34.87 15.15 -12.46
CA ASP A 113 33.53 15.29 -11.85
C ASP A 113 32.59 14.14 -12.27
N ASP A 114 32.94 13.45 -13.37
CA ASP A 114 32.23 12.29 -13.89
C ASP A 114 32.53 10.99 -13.14
N GLN A 115 33.68 10.84 -12.47
CA GLN A 115 33.99 9.59 -11.75
C GLN A 115 33.14 9.43 -10.48
N THR A 116 32.97 10.51 -9.72
CA THR A 116 32.04 10.50 -8.58
C THR A 116 30.60 10.32 -9.06
N ALA A 117 30.23 10.87 -10.22
CA ALA A 117 28.92 10.65 -10.80
C ALA A 117 28.73 9.19 -11.26
N ARG A 118 29.76 8.58 -11.85
CA ARG A 118 29.83 7.15 -12.19
C ARG A 118 29.63 6.29 -10.96
N ASP A 119 30.40 6.52 -9.90
CA ASP A 119 30.32 5.74 -8.66
C ASP A 119 28.93 5.84 -8.04
N ARG A 120 28.30 7.03 -8.07
CA ARG A 120 26.91 7.21 -7.64
C ARG A 120 25.93 6.42 -8.50
N ARG A 121 26.11 6.37 -9.82
CA ARG A 121 25.26 5.59 -10.74
C ARG A 121 25.41 4.08 -10.51
N ILE A 122 26.65 3.61 -10.29
CA ILE A 122 26.96 2.22 -9.97
C ILE A 122 26.29 1.85 -8.65
N GLU A 123 26.54 2.65 -7.61
CA GLU A 123 25.99 2.41 -6.29
C GLU A 123 24.46 2.44 -6.29
N HIS A 124 23.83 3.32 -7.08
CA HIS A 124 22.38 3.33 -7.24
C HIS A 124 21.83 2.04 -7.86
N HIS A 125 22.50 1.44 -8.86
CA HIS A 125 22.08 0.15 -9.41
C HIS A 125 22.25 -0.98 -8.39
N LEU A 126 23.38 -1.01 -7.68
CA LEU A 126 23.60 -1.98 -6.62
C LEU A 126 22.55 -1.84 -5.51
N GLN A 127 22.28 -0.64 -5.01
CA GLN A 127 21.24 -0.41 -4.02
C GLN A 127 19.85 -0.91 -4.44
N GLN A 128 19.57 -0.93 -5.74
CA GLN A 128 18.29 -1.42 -6.26
C GLN A 128 18.23 -2.93 -6.40
N TYR A 129 19.32 -3.59 -6.81
CA TYR A 129 19.29 -4.99 -7.25
C TYR A 129 20.27 -5.93 -6.53
N ASP A 130 21.34 -5.44 -5.89
CA ASP A 130 22.29 -6.21 -5.07
C ASP A 130 21.69 -6.41 -3.67
N ILE A 131 20.98 -7.52 -3.50
CA ILE A 131 20.17 -7.78 -2.29
C ILE A 131 21.05 -8.30 -1.17
N ASP A 132 22.01 -9.18 -1.48
CA ASP A 132 22.88 -9.77 -0.46
C ASP A 132 24.11 -8.90 -0.15
N GLY A 133 24.39 -7.92 -1.00
CA GLY A 133 25.44 -6.95 -0.76
C GLY A 133 26.83 -7.47 -1.11
N ASP A 134 26.97 -8.47 -1.98
CA ASP A 134 28.27 -8.98 -2.44
C ASP A 134 28.91 -8.10 -3.53
N GLY A 135 28.16 -7.12 -4.05
CA GLY A 135 28.61 -6.18 -5.09
C GLY A 135 28.45 -6.69 -6.51
N VAL A 136 27.71 -7.79 -6.71
CA VAL A 136 27.40 -8.41 -7.99
C VAL A 136 25.89 -8.62 -8.07
N ILE A 137 25.25 -8.10 -9.11
CA ILE A 137 23.82 -8.31 -9.31
C ILE A 137 23.60 -9.61 -10.07
N THR A 138 22.81 -10.52 -9.50
CA THR A 138 22.41 -11.78 -10.15
C THR A 138 20.95 -11.76 -10.61
N LEU A 139 20.58 -12.66 -11.53
CA LEU A 139 19.18 -12.77 -11.99
C LEU A 139 18.19 -13.05 -10.86
N PRO A 140 18.45 -13.95 -9.89
CA PRO A 140 17.56 -14.16 -8.76
C PRO A 140 17.31 -12.90 -7.94
N GLU A 141 18.33 -12.08 -7.73
CA GLU A 141 18.18 -10.84 -6.96
C GLU A 141 17.37 -9.82 -7.74
N ALA A 142 17.68 -9.61 -9.02
CA ALA A 142 16.85 -8.75 -9.86
C ALA A 142 15.40 -9.23 -9.91
N ALA A 143 15.15 -10.54 -10.08
CA ALA A 143 13.81 -11.12 -10.04
C ALA A 143 13.09 -10.85 -8.72
N ALA A 144 13.80 -10.88 -7.59
CA ALA A 144 13.26 -10.60 -6.26
C ALA A 144 12.88 -9.12 -6.06
N THR A 145 13.40 -8.21 -6.88
CA THR A 145 12.96 -6.80 -6.87
C THR A 145 11.62 -6.55 -7.58
N ALA A 146 11.07 -7.55 -8.28
CA ALA A 146 9.81 -7.45 -8.98
C ALA A 146 8.68 -7.07 -8.01
N ARG A 147 8.00 -5.97 -8.30
CA ARG A 147 6.88 -5.49 -7.49
C ARG A 147 5.62 -6.24 -7.89
N GLN A 148 5.00 -6.91 -6.91
CA GLN A 148 3.63 -7.39 -7.06
C GLN A 148 2.67 -6.30 -6.62
N GLN A 149 1.63 -6.09 -7.42
CA GLN A 149 0.60 -5.09 -7.13
C GLN A 149 -0.69 -5.78 -6.74
N ALA A 150 -1.47 -5.13 -5.90
CA ALA A 150 -2.80 -5.59 -5.50
C ALA A 150 -3.72 -5.84 -6.70
N TRP A 151 -3.54 -5.14 -7.83
CA TRP A 151 -4.25 -5.44 -9.07
C TRP A 151 -4.17 -6.91 -9.49
N ASP A 152 -3.07 -7.61 -9.17
CA ASP A 152 -2.92 -9.04 -9.44
C ASP A 152 -4.01 -9.88 -8.73
N TYR A 153 -4.58 -9.37 -7.64
CA TYR A 153 -5.62 -9.98 -6.81
C TYR A 153 -7.04 -9.53 -7.18
N ARG A 154 -7.22 -8.78 -8.27
CA ARG A 154 -8.56 -8.31 -8.64
C ARG A 154 -9.54 -9.45 -8.93
N LEU A 155 -9.05 -10.56 -9.50
CA LEU A 155 -9.86 -11.77 -9.71
C LEU A 155 -10.31 -12.41 -8.39
N VAL A 156 -9.48 -12.34 -7.34
CA VAL A 156 -9.87 -12.79 -5.98
C VAL A 156 -11.02 -11.95 -5.45
N ALA A 157 -10.96 -10.63 -5.63
CA ALA A 157 -12.04 -9.75 -5.20
C ALA A 157 -13.31 -9.89 -6.03
N LEU A 158 -13.19 -10.26 -7.31
CA LEU A 158 -14.36 -10.65 -8.11
C LEU A 158 -14.97 -11.94 -7.58
N LEU A 159 -14.18 -13.01 -7.41
CA LEU A 159 -14.68 -14.28 -6.87
C LEU A 159 -15.31 -14.11 -5.48
N ALA A 160 -14.79 -13.21 -4.65
CA ALA A 160 -15.40 -12.91 -3.34
C ALA A 160 -16.82 -12.32 -3.42
N THR A 161 -17.28 -11.87 -4.60
CA THR A 161 -18.67 -11.42 -4.82
C THR A 161 -19.65 -12.54 -5.10
N ASP A 162 -19.16 -13.76 -5.40
CA ASP A 162 -19.90 -14.99 -5.69
C ASP A 162 -21.29 -15.01 -4.99
N PRO A 163 -22.37 -14.69 -5.75
CA PRO A 163 -23.69 -14.46 -5.17
C PRO A 163 -24.33 -15.69 -4.54
N ASP A 164 -24.07 -16.88 -5.07
CA ASP A 164 -24.68 -18.12 -4.59
C ASP A 164 -23.74 -18.93 -3.69
N GLY A 165 -22.45 -18.57 -3.68
CA GLY A 165 -21.46 -19.10 -2.76
C GLY A 165 -21.05 -20.53 -3.09
N ASP A 166 -21.23 -20.97 -4.34
CA ASP A 166 -20.84 -22.30 -4.79
C ASP A 166 -19.31 -22.45 -5.01
N GLY A 167 -18.58 -21.34 -4.87
CA GLY A 167 -17.12 -21.26 -5.02
C GLY A 167 -16.68 -20.93 -6.45
N ARG A 168 -17.62 -20.59 -7.34
CA ARG A 168 -17.40 -20.23 -8.73
C ARG A 168 -18.20 -18.97 -9.03
N LEU A 169 -17.59 -18.05 -9.76
CA LEU A 169 -18.31 -16.90 -10.29
C LEU A 169 -18.59 -17.14 -11.78
N THR A 170 -19.85 -17.31 -12.15
CA THR A 170 -20.24 -17.47 -13.54
C THR A 170 -20.43 -16.12 -14.26
N ALA A 171 -20.37 -16.15 -15.59
CA ALA A 171 -20.66 -14.95 -16.39
C ALA A 171 -22.10 -14.43 -16.18
N ALA A 172 -23.06 -15.30 -15.89
CA ALA A 172 -24.46 -14.91 -15.66
C ALA A 172 -24.61 -14.17 -14.32
N GLU A 173 -24.02 -14.70 -13.24
CA GLU A 173 -24.01 -14.02 -11.94
C GLU A 173 -23.32 -12.67 -12.01
N LEU A 174 -22.14 -12.62 -12.63
CA LEU A 174 -21.40 -11.37 -12.76
C LEU A 174 -22.15 -10.35 -13.62
N THR A 175 -22.90 -10.78 -14.64
CA THR A 175 -23.76 -9.89 -15.44
C THR A 175 -24.82 -9.23 -14.56
N VAL A 176 -25.54 -10.00 -13.75
CA VAL A 176 -26.57 -9.47 -12.84
C VAL A 176 -25.96 -8.50 -11.82
N LEU A 177 -24.78 -8.82 -11.28
CA LEU A 177 -24.06 -7.94 -10.36
C LEU A 177 -23.62 -6.63 -11.05
N ALA A 178 -23.07 -6.72 -12.26
CA ALA A 178 -22.64 -5.56 -13.04
C ALA A 178 -23.83 -4.65 -13.38
N GLU A 179 -24.96 -5.19 -13.85
CA GLU A 179 -26.17 -4.41 -14.12
C GLU A 179 -26.72 -3.73 -12.86
N LYS A 180 -26.64 -4.40 -11.71
CA LYS A 180 -27.03 -3.82 -10.42
C LYS A 180 -26.09 -2.68 -10.02
N ALA A 181 -24.78 -2.86 -10.19
CA ALA A 181 -23.79 -1.81 -9.93
C ALA A 181 -23.98 -0.61 -10.85
N PHE A 182 -24.25 -0.83 -12.15
CA PHE A 182 -24.48 0.24 -13.12
C PHE A 182 -25.71 1.07 -12.75
N ARG A 183 -26.85 0.41 -12.51
CA ARG A 183 -28.09 1.08 -12.07
C ARG A 183 -27.98 1.80 -10.73
N ALA A 184 -27.01 1.44 -9.90
CA ALA A 184 -26.76 2.17 -8.66
C ALA A 184 -26.05 3.51 -8.91
N VAL A 185 -25.34 3.64 -10.03
CA VAL A 185 -24.58 4.84 -10.42
C VAL A 185 -25.38 5.69 -11.41
N ASP A 186 -26.02 5.07 -12.40
CA ASP A 186 -26.97 5.68 -13.34
C ASP A 186 -28.27 6.02 -12.59
N ALA A 187 -28.31 7.21 -12.02
CA ALA A 187 -29.34 7.68 -11.10
C ALA A 187 -30.55 8.23 -11.84
N ASP A 188 -30.36 8.78 -13.04
CA ASP A 188 -31.46 9.25 -13.89
C ASP A 188 -32.04 8.16 -14.82
N GLY A 189 -31.35 7.03 -14.94
CA GLY A 189 -31.82 5.84 -15.63
C GLY A 189 -31.79 5.99 -17.15
N ASP A 190 -30.94 6.86 -17.69
CA ASP A 190 -30.81 7.11 -19.12
C ASP A 190 -29.94 6.06 -19.85
N GLY A 191 -29.35 5.12 -19.09
CA GLY A 191 -28.50 4.04 -19.62
C GLY A 191 -27.07 4.48 -19.88
N THR A 192 -26.68 5.67 -19.45
CA THR A 192 -25.35 6.24 -19.58
C THR A 192 -24.83 6.73 -18.23
N THR A 193 -23.52 6.72 -18.01
CA THR A 193 -22.94 7.32 -16.80
C THR A 193 -22.38 8.71 -17.09
N SER A 194 -23.01 9.71 -16.49
CA SER A 194 -22.64 11.12 -16.59
C SER A 194 -21.59 11.55 -15.54
N GLU A 195 -20.96 12.71 -15.72
CA GLU A 195 -20.00 13.23 -14.72
C GLU A 195 -20.61 13.46 -13.33
N PRO A 196 -21.84 14.01 -13.18
CA PRO A 196 -22.50 14.13 -11.88
C PRO A 196 -22.71 12.78 -11.18
N GLU A 197 -23.04 11.73 -11.93
CA GLU A 197 -23.24 10.38 -11.38
C GLU A 197 -21.93 9.75 -10.92
N LEU A 198 -20.86 9.91 -11.70
CA LEU A 198 -19.53 9.49 -11.27
C LEU A 198 -19.02 10.28 -10.07
N ALA A 199 -19.47 11.52 -9.89
CA ALA A 199 -19.14 12.30 -8.69
C ALA A 199 -19.74 11.65 -7.42
N SER A 200 -20.89 10.97 -7.52
CA SER A 200 -21.49 10.24 -6.39
C SER A 200 -20.65 9.07 -5.90
N ILE A 201 -19.88 8.43 -6.80
CA ILE A 201 -18.97 7.32 -6.49
C ILE A 201 -17.49 7.72 -6.45
N ARG A 202 -17.16 9.02 -6.50
CA ARG A 202 -15.76 9.48 -6.56
C ARG A 202 -14.91 8.95 -5.41
N GLY A 203 -15.47 8.84 -4.21
CA GLY A 203 -14.82 8.23 -3.06
C GLY A 203 -14.46 6.75 -3.31
N ARG A 204 -15.40 5.98 -3.86
CA ARG A 204 -15.20 4.56 -4.24
C ARG A 204 -14.20 4.41 -5.39
N ILE A 205 -14.19 5.31 -6.36
CA ILE A 205 -13.19 5.33 -7.45
C ILE A 205 -11.80 5.56 -6.86
N ARG A 206 -11.65 6.53 -5.96
CA ARG A 206 -10.38 6.81 -5.27
C ARG A 206 -9.94 5.62 -4.42
N GLU A 207 -10.84 5.03 -3.64
CA GLU A 207 -10.57 3.84 -2.83
C GLU A 207 -10.15 2.65 -3.69
N SER A 208 -10.84 2.42 -4.82
CA SER A 208 -10.48 1.38 -5.79
C SER A 208 -9.09 1.62 -6.35
N GLN A 209 -8.79 2.84 -6.79
CA GLN A 209 -7.48 3.20 -7.30
C GLN A 209 -6.37 2.94 -6.26
N MET A 210 -6.56 3.37 -5.01
CA MET A 210 -5.57 3.15 -3.94
C MET A 210 -5.43 1.68 -3.57
N THR A 211 -6.56 0.96 -3.52
CA THR A 211 -6.60 -0.48 -3.25
C THR A 211 -5.76 -1.24 -4.26
N TRP A 212 -5.95 -0.96 -5.55
CA TRP A 212 -5.30 -1.71 -6.62
C TRP A 212 -3.87 -1.29 -6.92
N GLN A 213 -3.50 -0.05 -6.59
CA GLN A 213 -2.12 0.44 -6.67
C GLN A 213 -1.26 0.03 -5.47
N ALA A 214 -1.84 -0.59 -4.44
CA ALA A 214 -1.08 -1.04 -3.28
C ALA A 214 -0.04 -2.10 -3.66
N GLU A 215 1.20 -1.92 -3.19
CA GLU A 215 2.26 -2.93 -3.31
C GLU A 215 1.97 -4.09 -2.34
N ILE A 216 2.17 -5.32 -2.79
CA ILE A 216 2.07 -6.49 -1.93
C ILE A 216 3.43 -6.76 -1.31
N CYS A 217 3.45 -6.81 0.02
CA CYS A 217 4.66 -6.94 0.80
C CYS A 217 4.82 -8.37 1.32
N PRO A 218 6.05 -8.92 1.32
CA PRO A 218 6.33 -10.22 1.90
C PRO A 218 6.33 -10.13 3.44
N LEU A 219 5.14 -10.03 4.02
CA LEU A 219 4.96 -9.89 5.46
C LEU A 219 4.78 -11.26 6.14
N PRO A 220 5.37 -11.46 7.34
CA PRO A 220 5.14 -12.67 8.13
C PRO A 220 3.66 -12.89 8.45
N ALA A 221 3.23 -14.15 8.49
CA ALA A 221 1.85 -14.48 8.80
C ALA A 221 1.45 -14.01 10.20
N VAL A 222 0.23 -13.46 10.32
CA VAL A 222 -0.32 -12.98 11.59
C VAL A 222 -0.94 -14.15 12.35
N PRO A 223 -0.57 -14.39 13.62
CA PRO A 223 -1.29 -15.36 14.46
C PRO A 223 -2.76 -14.97 14.58
N THR A 224 -3.69 -15.93 14.46
CA THR A 224 -5.14 -15.65 14.47
C THR A 224 -5.61 -14.93 15.74
N ALA A 225 -5.02 -15.23 16.90
CA ALA A 225 -5.34 -14.58 18.18
C ALA A 225 -4.71 -13.18 18.35
N ALA A 226 -3.76 -12.79 17.49
CA ALA A 226 -3.08 -11.52 17.60
C ALA A 226 -3.95 -10.37 17.08
N ARG A 227 -3.85 -9.22 17.76
CA ARG A 227 -4.38 -7.94 17.28
C ARG A 227 -3.35 -7.30 16.35
N LEU A 228 -3.71 -7.15 15.07
CA LEU A 228 -2.94 -6.50 14.02
C LEU A 228 -3.15 -4.98 14.10
N ILE A 229 -2.07 -4.26 14.40
CA ILE A 229 -2.07 -2.80 14.52
C ILE A 229 -1.09 -2.24 13.51
N ALA A 230 -1.54 -1.31 12.68
CA ALA A 230 -0.65 -0.51 11.85
C ALA A 230 -0.47 0.88 12.47
N TYR A 231 0.76 1.36 12.52
CA TYR A 231 1.10 2.71 12.95
C TYR A 231 1.85 3.43 11.83
N GLY A 232 1.41 4.64 11.51
CA GLY A 232 2.01 5.54 10.54
C GLY A 232 2.73 6.71 11.21
N GLY A 233 4.00 6.93 10.86
CA GLY A 233 4.77 8.10 11.24
C GLY A 233 5.29 8.84 10.01
N TYR A 234 5.46 10.16 10.09
CA TYR A 234 6.27 10.89 9.12
C TYR A 234 7.69 11.08 9.67
N GLU A 235 7.82 11.88 10.71
CA GLU A 235 9.06 12.20 11.40
C GLU A 235 8.95 11.99 12.91
N SER A 236 10.08 12.11 13.62
CA SER A 236 10.11 12.32 15.06
C SER A 236 11.12 13.41 15.38
N ARG A 237 10.84 14.20 16.42
CA ARG A 237 11.72 15.30 16.84
C ARG A 237 12.95 14.78 17.58
N THR A 238 12.86 13.59 18.16
CA THR A 238 13.95 12.94 18.89
C THR A 238 14.97 12.33 17.94
N ILE A 239 16.24 12.73 18.07
CA ILE A 239 17.35 12.17 17.32
C ILE A 239 17.99 11.03 18.11
N SER A 240 18.16 9.89 17.46
CA SER A 240 18.87 8.74 18.00
C SER A 240 20.40 8.95 17.95
N PRO A 241 21.15 8.51 18.99
CA PRO A 241 22.61 8.41 18.89
C PRO A 241 23.07 7.23 18.01
N VAL A 242 22.17 6.31 17.66
CA VAL A 242 22.42 5.21 16.71
C VAL A 242 22.12 5.71 15.30
N GLN A 243 23.09 5.63 14.41
CA GLN A 243 22.91 5.93 13.00
C GLN A 243 22.58 4.66 12.21
N ILE A 244 21.48 4.70 11.49
CA ILE A 244 21.11 3.73 10.46
C ILE A 244 21.43 4.37 9.10
N GLU A 245 22.02 3.58 8.22
CA GLU A 245 22.33 4.02 6.85
C GLU A 245 21.05 4.24 6.05
N SER A 246 21.02 5.31 5.26
CA SER A 246 19.92 5.71 4.40
C SER A 246 20.46 6.25 3.08
N ASN A 247 19.63 6.18 2.04
CA ASN A 247 19.88 6.75 0.73
C ASN A 247 19.97 8.28 0.74
N ASP A 248 19.58 8.93 1.83
CA ASP A 248 19.89 10.33 2.12
C ASP A 248 20.96 10.46 3.20
N LYS A 249 22.18 10.81 2.79
CA LYS A 249 23.35 10.97 3.69
C LYS A 249 23.19 12.09 4.73
N ARG A 250 22.22 12.98 4.57
CA ARG A 250 21.95 14.08 5.52
C ARG A 250 20.95 13.66 6.58
N GLU A 251 20.27 12.53 6.38
CA GLU A 251 19.21 12.07 7.24
C GLU A 251 19.77 11.55 8.56
N LYS A 252 19.19 12.04 9.65
CA LYS A 252 19.47 11.56 10.99
C LYS A 252 18.48 10.47 11.33
N THR A 253 18.94 9.46 12.06
CA THR A 253 18.02 8.45 12.60
C THR A 253 17.16 9.06 13.69
N ARG A 254 15.84 9.04 13.50
CA ARG A 254 14.85 9.45 14.51
C ARG A 254 14.62 8.33 15.51
N LEU A 255 14.10 8.68 16.69
CA LEU A 255 13.78 7.73 17.75
C LEU A 255 12.32 7.88 18.16
N VAL A 256 11.54 6.82 17.97
CA VAL A 256 10.16 6.76 18.47
C VAL A 256 10.09 5.75 19.62
N GLU A 257 9.62 6.19 20.78
CA GLU A 257 9.34 5.30 21.91
C GLU A 257 7.93 4.71 21.79
N VAL A 258 7.85 3.38 21.82
CA VAL A 258 6.60 2.64 21.76
C VAL A 258 6.40 1.93 23.10
N THR A 259 5.47 2.40 23.90
CA THR A 259 5.08 1.74 25.15
C THR A 259 4.02 0.69 24.85
N ILE A 260 4.35 -0.58 25.11
CA ILE A 260 3.39 -1.67 25.04
C ILE A 260 2.63 -1.73 26.36
N GLU A 261 1.36 -1.38 26.31
CA GLU A 261 0.46 -1.41 27.46
C GLU A 261 0.28 -2.85 27.97
N PRO A 262 -0.04 -3.07 29.26
CA PRO A 262 -0.39 -4.39 29.77
C PRO A 262 -1.69 -4.96 29.14
N GLY A 263 -1.82 -6.29 29.07
CA GLY A 263 -3.02 -6.95 28.57
C GLY A 263 -2.78 -8.41 28.16
N GLY A 264 -3.85 -9.17 27.91
CA GLY A 264 -3.77 -10.61 27.60
C GLY A 264 -3.66 -10.94 26.11
N GLN A 265 -4.11 -10.06 25.22
CA GLN A 265 -4.12 -10.32 23.78
C GLN A 265 -2.73 -10.08 23.16
N PRO A 266 -2.19 -11.00 22.34
CA PRO A 266 -0.95 -10.77 21.59
C PRO A 266 -1.09 -9.63 20.59
N LEU A 267 0.00 -8.91 20.31
CA LEU A 267 0.04 -7.81 19.35
C LEU A 267 0.91 -8.15 18.14
N TYR A 268 0.45 -7.86 16.94
CA TYR A 268 1.24 -7.87 15.72
C TYR A 268 1.32 -6.43 15.23
N LEU A 269 2.53 -5.88 15.14
CA LEU A 269 2.73 -4.46 14.87
C LEU A 269 3.30 -4.26 13.47
N VAL A 270 2.68 -3.39 12.68
CA VAL A 270 3.24 -2.86 11.43
C VAL A 270 3.55 -1.39 11.68
N LEU A 271 4.82 -1.06 11.86
CA LEU A 271 5.30 0.29 12.16
C LEU A 271 5.90 0.87 10.88
N THR A 272 5.34 1.97 10.40
CA THR A 272 5.77 2.61 9.15
C THR A 272 6.24 4.03 9.41
N SER A 273 7.29 4.48 8.73
CA SER A 273 7.82 5.86 8.83
C SER A 273 8.20 6.45 7.48
N TYR A 274 8.12 7.77 7.30
CA TYR A 274 8.78 8.40 6.15
C TYR A 274 10.30 8.37 6.35
N GLU A 275 10.77 8.98 7.44
CA GLU A 275 12.20 9.12 7.75
C GLU A 275 12.83 7.83 8.29
N THR A 276 14.17 7.83 8.30
CA THR A 276 14.98 6.80 8.97
C THR A 276 14.66 6.74 10.46
N THR A 277 14.09 5.64 10.94
CA THR A 277 13.49 5.58 12.29
C THR A 277 13.93 4.35 13.09
N LEU A 278 14.37 4.57 14.32
CA LEU A 278 14.56 3.55 15.35
C LEU A 278 13.32 3.49 16.26
N TRP A 279 12.62 2.37 16.23
CA TRP A 279 11.48 2.08 17.10
C TRP A 279 11.94 1.39 18.38
N ARG A 280 11.80 2.06 19.53
CA ARG A 280 12.16 1.52 20.84
C ARG A 280 10.94 1.06 21.62
N LEU A 281 10.73 -0.25 21.67
CA LEU A 281 9.61 -0.86 22.38
C LEU A 281 9.96 -1.06 23.87
N THR A 282 9.05 -0.69 24.76
CA THR A 282 9.17 -0.89 26.22
C THR A 282 7.84 -1.35 26.81
N GLY A 283 7.79 -1.65 28.12
CA GLY A 283 6.56 -2.11 28.78
C GLY A 283 6.33 -3.62 28.61
N ALA A 284 5.09 -4.03 28.33
CA ALA A 284 4.68 -5.43 28.24
C ALA A 284 5.06 -6.11 26.90
N THR A 285 6.34 -6.03 26.51
CA THR A 285 6.82 -6.47 25.19
C THR A 285 6.73 -7.98 24.94
N ASP A 286 6.54 -8.80 25.99
CA ASP A 286 6.26 -10.23 25.86
C ASP A 286 4.98 -10.51 25.05
N ARG A 287 4.02 -9.57 25.07
CA ARG A 287 2.77 -9.63 24.28
C ARG A 287 3.00 -9.46 22.79
N VAL A 288 4.12 -8.86 22.38
CA VAL A 288 4.42 -8.62 20.97
C VAL A 288 4.75 -9.96 20.33
N SER A 289 3.90 -10.39 19.39
CA SER A 289 4.11 -11.59 18.60
C SER A 289 5.12 -11.33 17.49
N HIS A 290 4.99 -10.20 16.79
CA HIS A 290 5.87 -9.77 15.71
C HIS A 290 5.84 -8.25 15.52
N VAL A 291 6.93 -7.69 14.99
CA VAL A 291 7.06 -6.30 14.54
C VAL A 291 7.57 -6.30 13.11
N VAL A 292 6.79 -5.73 12.20
CA VAL A 292 7.23 -5.33 10.87
C VAL A 292 7.57 -3.85 10.96
N ALA A 293 8.80 -3.47 10.63
CA ALA A 293 9.20 -2.07 10.51
C ALA A 293 9.50 -1.74 9.05
N SER A 294 8.82 -0.72 8.53
CA SER A 294 8.97 -0.18 7.19
C SER A 294 9.32 1.30 7.29
N SER A 295 10.21 1.77 6.43
CA SER A 295 10.43 3.19 6.21
C SER A 295 10.39 3.49 4.71
N TYR A 296 9.97 4.69 4.32
CA TYR A 296 10.07 5.14 2.93
C TYR A 296 11.53 5.28 2.49
N ARG A 297 12.38 5.72 3.43
CA ARG A 297 13.83 5.77 3.25
C ARG A 297 14.41 4.37 3.19
N ALA A 298 15.42 4.22 2.36
CA ALA A 298 16.03 2.94 2.06
C ALA A 298 17.49 2.95 2.47
N GLY A 299 17.94 1.90 3.16
CA GLY A 299 19.35 1.55 3.27
C GLY A 299 19.81 0.74 2.06
N ARG A 300 20.90 0.00 2.25
CA ARG A 300 21.44 -0.91 1.23
C ARG A 300 20.42 -1.99 0.82
N GLY A 301 20.44 -2.38 -0.46
CA GLY A 301 19.55 -3.43 -0.99
C GLY A 301 18.07 -3.06 -0.98
N SER A 302 17.74 -1.77 -0.94
CA SER A 302 16.36 -1.27 -0.84
C SER A 302 15.61 -1.72 0.43
N ILE A 303 16.32 -2.14 1.47
CA ILE A 303 15.75 -2.45 2.78
C ILE A 303 15.37 -1.15 3.47
N SER A 304 14.28 -1.14 4.24
CA SER A 304 13.90 0.02 5.04
C SER A 304 15.06 0.46 5.94
N ALA A 305 15.36 1.76 5.92
CA ALA A 305 16.21 2.43 6.91
C ALA A 305 15.48 2.53 8.27
N ALA A 306 15.12 1.38 8.85
CA ALA A 306 14.39 1.27 10.09
C ALA A 306 15.07 0.29 11.04
N GLY A 307 14.94 0.56 12.34
CA GLY A 307 15.45 -0.30 13.40
C GLY A 307 14.38 -0.58 14.45
N VAL A 308 14.49 -1.72 15.13
CA VAL A 308 13.60 -2.08 16.23
C VAL A 308 14.44 -2.57 17.42
N THR A 309 14.11 -2.10 18.61
CA THR A 309 14.72 -2.57 19.87
C THR A 309 13.65 -2.82 20.94
N GLY A 310 13.97 -3.62 21.95
CA GLY A 310 13.05 -3.98 23.05
C GLY A 310 12.25 -5.27 22.84
N VAL A 311 12.45 -5.96 21.72
CA VAL A 311 11.88 -7.28 21.42
C VAL A 311 12.97 -8.22 20.86
N PRO A 312 12.84 -9.56 21.04
CA PRO A 312 13.77 -10.52 20.45
C PRO A 312 13.86 -10.41 18.92
N ALA A 313 15.08 -10.50 18.36
CA ALA A 313 15.32 -10.35 16.92
C ALA A 313 14.46 -11.26 16.02
N ARG A 314 14.17 -12.50 16.47
CA ARG A 314 13.29 -13.43 15.73
C ARG A 314 11.85 -12.93 15.53
N LYS A 315 11.41 -11.95 16.32
CA LYS A 315 10.09 -11.32 16.25
C LYS A 315 10.11 -10.03 15.42
N VAL A 316 11.22 -9.70 14.75
CA VAL A 316 11.39 -8.47 13.98
C VAL A 316 11.60 -8.80 12.52
N THR A 317 10.90 -8.06 11.66
CA THR A 317 11.14 -8.03 10.23
C THR A 317 11.31 -6.57 9.82
N ILE A 318 12.49 -6.23 9.31
CA ILE A 318 12.70 -4.97 8.59
C ILE A 318 12.33 -5.25 7.14
N SER A 319 11.29 -4.61 6.64
CA SER A 319 10.77 -4.86 5.31
C SER A 319 11.55 -4.08 4.24
N LYS A 320 11.18 -4.27 2.98
CA LYS A 320 11.64 -3.41 1.88
C LYS A 320 11.13 -1.99 2.11
N ALA A 321 11.94 -1.01 1.73
CA ALA A 321 11.57 0.40 1.79
C ALA A 321 10.22 0.67 1.12
N GLY A 322 9.33 1.35 1.86
CA GLY A 322 7.96 1.65 1.43
C GLY A 322 7.02 0.44 1.37
N CYS A 323 7.34 -0.69 2.02
CA CYS A 323 6.51 -1.89 1.98
C CYS A 323 6.17 -2.43 3.39
N PRO A 324 4.98 -2.13 3.96
CA PRO A 324 3.94 -1.24 3.43
C PRO A 324 4.40 0.22 3.41
N ASN A 325 3.73 1.03 2.60
CA ASN A 325 4.05 2.45 2.51
C ASN A 325 3.74 3.15 3.84
N TYR A 326 4.49 4.20 4.13
CA TYR A 326 4.20 5.04 5.28
C TYR A 326 2.91 5.84 5.07
N PHE A 327 2.33 6.26 6.18
CA PHE A 327 1.22 7.22 6.23
C PHE A 327 1.39 8.08 7.50
N SER A 328 0.86 9.29 7.51
CA SER A 328 0.98 10.28 8.59
C SER A 328 -0.37 10.70 9.17
N SER A 329 -1.45 10.43 8.44
CA SER A 329 -2.84 10.56 8.88
C SER A 329 -3.60 9.28 8.53
N THR A 330 -4.65 8.95 9.27
CA THR A 330 -5.51 7.79 8.95
C THR A 330 -6.55 8.11 7.87
N THR A 331 -6.68 9.37 7.46
CA THR A 331 -7.68 9.84 6.47
C THR A 331 -7.08 10.19 5.11
N GLU A 332 -5.77 10.00 4.92
CA GLU A 332 -5.09 10.28 3.65
C GLU A 332 -5.05 9.06 2.72
N GLU A 333 -4.69 9.28 1.46
CA GLU A 333 -4.66 8.21 0.44
C GLU A 333 -3.62 7.14 0.74
N GLU A 334 -2.48 7.55 1.34
CA GLU A 334 -1.40 6.67 1.74
C GLU A 334 -1.85 5.67 2.82
N ALA A 335 -2.74 6.08 3.74
CA ALA A 335 -3.31 5.18 4.73
C ALA A 335 -4.22 4.12 4.10
N GLU A 336 -5.04 4.50 3.11
CA GLU A 336 -5.86 3.54 2.37
C GLU A 336 -4.99 2.57 1.56
N ARG A 337 -3.93 3.07 0.93
CA ARG A 337 -2.97 2.23 0.21
C ARG A 337 -2.22 1.28 1.16
N ALA A 338 -1.83 1.75 2.35
CA ALA A 338 -1.18 0.92 3.36
C ALA A 338 -2.13 -0.14 3.92
N ARG A 339 -3.40 0.21 4.20
CA ARG A 339 -4.45 -0.73 4.60
C ARG A 339 -4.61 -1.83 3.56
N ALA A 340 -4.76 -1.46 2.29
CA ALA A 340 -4.88 -2.41 1.19
C ALA A 340 -3.63 -3.29 1.06
N SER A 341 -2.43 -2.72 1.13
CA SER A 341 -1.16 -3.45 1.11
C SER A 341 -1.12 -4.51 2.21
N ILE A 342 -1.47 -4.15 3.44
CA ILE A 342 -1.53 -5.07 4.58
C ILE A 342 -2.60 -6.15 4.34
N ARG A 343 -3.81 -5.76 3.90
CA ARG A 343 -4.91 -6.69 3.61
C ARG A 343 -4.50 -7.76 2.59
N PHE A 344 -3.89 -7.38 1.48
CA PHE A 344 -3.47 -8.35 0.45
C PHE A 344 -2.27 -9.18 0.90
N SER A 345 -1.34 -8.59 1.64
CA SER A 345 -0.14 -9.29 2.15
C SER A 345 -0.48 -10.33 3.23
N LEU A 346 -1.40 -9.99 4.13
CA LEU A 346 -1.72 -10.80 5.32
C LEU A 346 -3.08 -11.50 5.25
N LYS A 347 -3.84 -11.27 4.17
CA LYS A 347 -5.23 -11.74 4.00
C LYS A 347 -6.15 -11.29 5.14
N ARG A 348 -5.85 -10.14 5.75
CA ARG A 348 -6.57 -9.59 6.91
C ARG A 348 -6.35 -8.08 6.99
N ASP A 349 -7.42 -7.30 7.16
CA ASP A 349 -7.31 -5.86 7.45
C ASP A 349 -6.73 -5.62 8.86
N PRO A 350 -6.02 -4.50 9.08
CA PRO A 350 -5.62 -4.09 10.43
C PRO A 350 -6.82 -3.93 11.35
N ASP A 351 -6.74 -4.46 12.56
CA ASP A 351 -7.79 -4.28 13.59
C ASP A 351 -7.81 -2.84 14.13
N ALA A 352 -6.67 -2.13 14.03
CA ALA A 352 -6.57 -0.71 14.29
C ALA A 352 -5.46 -0.07 13.44
N MET A 353 -5.67 1.18 13.05
CA MET A 353 -4.66 2.03 12.44
C MET A 353 -4.55 3.33 13.21
N PHE A 354 -3.33 3.73 13.52
CA PHE A 354 -3.03 5.02 14.16
C PHE A 354 -1.98 5.73 13.33
N ALA A 355 -1.97 7.05 13.37
CA ALA A 355 -0.95 7.82 12.70
C ALA A 355 -0.68 9.12 13.44
N ASP A 356 0.55 9.60 13.32
CA ASP A 356 0.93 10.95 13.73
C ASP A 356 2.07 11.44 12.85
N TYR A 357 2.09 12.74 12.58
CA TYR A 357 3.14 13.33 11.75
C TYR A 357 4.49 13.38 12.50
N ALA A 358 4.53 13.67 13.80
CA ALA A 358 5.76 13.99 14.54
C ALA A 358 5.89 13.29 15.91
N ALA A 359 5.24 12.15 16.12
CA ALA A 359 5.19 11.50 17.43
C ALA A 359 6.56 10.99 17.91
N ASP A 360 6.97 11.45 19.09
CA ASP A 360 8.14 10.91 19.79
C ASP A 360 7.81 9.71 20.68
N ARG A 361 6.59 9.67 21.21
CA ARG A 361 6.16 8.66 22.21
C ARG A 361 4.72 8.23 21.96
N ILE A 362 4.53 6.94 21.79
CA ILE A 362 3.23 6.33 21.54
C ILE A 362 2.97 5.16 22.49
N SER A 363 1.70 4.90 22.76
CA SER A 363 1.25 3.75 23.55
C SER A 363 0.33 2.86 22.71
N LEU A 364 0.61 1.56 22.70
CA LEU A 364 -0.17 0.56 21.97
C LEU A 364 -0.70 -0.51 22.93
N PRO A 365 -1.97 -0.97 22.77
CA PRO A 365 -2.80 -0.83 21.58
C PRO A 365 -3.76 0.38 21.58
N SER A 366 -3.71 1.29 22.56
CA SER A 366 -4.64 2.43 22.61
C SER A 366 -4.46 3.45 21.49
N GLY A 367 -3.24 3.55 20.94
CA GLY A 367 -2.89 4.60 19.98
C GLY A 367 -2.67 5.96 20.62
N THR A 368 -2.56 6.02 21.95
CA THR A 368 -2.34 7.29 22.67
C THR A 368 -0.96 7.83 22.33
N ILE A 369 -0.91 9.07 21.83
CA ILE A 369 0.33 9.81 21.61
C ILE A 369 0.57 10.66 22.84
N ALA A 370 1.70 10.46 23.53
CA ALA A 370 2.02 11.29 24.68
C ALA A 370 2.48 12.66 24.17
N ALA A 371 1.87 13.72 24.70
CA ALA A 371 2.31 15.08 24.42
C ALA A 371 3.80 15.22 24.76
N THR A 372 4.56 15.87 23.88
CA THR A 372 5.88 16.39 24.25
C THR A 372 5.68 17.33 25.45
N PRO A 373 6.42 17.15 26.56
CA PRO A 373 6.46 18.16 27.59
C PRO A 373 6.97 19.45 26.94
N ASP A 374 6.14 20.49 27.01
CA ASP A 374 6.37 21.89 26.63
C ASP A 374 6.20 22.25 25.14
N GLU A 375 5.00 22.75 24.80
CA GLU A 375 4.84 24.09 24.20
C GLU A 375 4.36 25.07 25.27
#